data_AF-A0A8J7GC51-F1
#
_entry.id   AF-A0A8J7GC51-F1
#
_cell.length_a   1.000
_cell.length_b   1.000
_cell.length_c   1.000
_cell.angle_alpha   90.00
_cell.angle_beta   90.00
_cell.angle_gamma   90.00
#
_symmetry.space_group_name_H-M   'P 1'
#
loop_
_entity.id
_entity.type
_entity.pdbx_description
1 polymer ?
#
loop_
_entity_poly.entity_id
_entity_poly.type
_entity_poly.pdbx_seq_one_letter_code
_entity_poly.pdbx_strand_id
1 'polypeptide(L)'
;MNGNKKAIYRHLQRLGYTGGYDAVKRLVREEKRKRNATTLQTFSVSRRKIIALLWKPQQEYLEEEHELLRHCISLAPPLQTFKSRVQQLYDALNDSTAKLFSKWVQDQLSDTTSPFYRYAQRIRSDLQAIQHSFSSPYSNGRLEGQINRLKTIKRMMYGRAGLKLLEKRILYRM
;
A
#
# COMPACT_ATOMS: atom_id res chain seq x y z
N MET A 1 -4.20 -26.28 -10.82
CA MET A 1 -3.86 -27.16 -11.97
C MET A 1 -4.40 -26.56 -13.26
N ASN A 2 -3.53 -26.17 -14.20
CA ASN A 2 -3.91 -25.62 -15.50
C ASN A 2 -4.61 -26.69 -16.36
N GLY A 3 -5.94 -26.78 -16.23
CA GLY A 3 -6.78 -27.75 -16.93
C GLY A 3 -6.74 -27.57 -18.44
N ASN A 4 -5.91 -28.37 -19.10
CA ASN A 4 -5.76 -28.40 -20.54
C ASN A 4 -6.97 -29.12 -21.15
N LYS A 5 -7.89 -28.36 -21.77
CA LYS A 5 -9.17 -28.86 -22.34
C LYS A 5 -8.97 -30.06 -23.27
N LYS A 6 -7.83 -30.10 -23.98
CA LYS A 6 -7.41 -31.19 -24.86
C LYS A 6 -7.08 -32.48 -24.12
N ALA A 7 -6.52 -32.39 -22.90
CA ALA A 7 -6.25 -33.55 -22.06
C ALA A 7 -7.56 -34.17 -21.52
N ILE A 8 -8.51 -33.33 -21.12
CA ILE A 8 -9.85 -33.78 -20.68
C ILE A 8 -10.56 -34.51 -21.83
N TYR A 9 -10.54 -33.95 -23.04
CA TYR A 9 -11.13 -34.59 -24.21
C TYR A 9 -10.50 -35.95 -24.52
N ARG A 10 -9.16 -36.05 -24.55
CA ARG A 10 -8.47 -37.34 -24.78
C ARG A 10 -8.81 -38.38 -23.72
N HIS A 11 -8.98 -37.95 -22.47
CA HIS A 11 -9.39 -38.85 -21.40
C HIS A 11 -10.81 -39.36 -21.60
N LEU A 12 -11.75 -38.48 -21.97
CA LEU A 12 -13.13 -38.87 -22.28
C LEU A 12 -13.19 -39.82 -23.49
N GLN A 13 -12.37 -39.61 -24.52
CA GLN A 13 -12.28 -40.52 -25.66
C GLN A 13 -11.84 -41.93 -25.24
N ARG A 14 -10.89 -42.06 -24.31
CA ARG A 14 -10.47 -43.36 -23.77
C ARG A 14 -11.56 -44.05 -22.95
N LEU A 15 -12.50 -43.29 -22.40
CA LEU A 15 -13.67 -43.79 -21.67
C LEU A 15 -14.86 -44.09 -22.60
N GLY A 16 -14.67 -44.03 -23.92
CA GLY A 16 -15.70 -44.38 -24.91
C GLY A 16 -16.55 -43.20 -25.40
N TYR A 17 -16.17 -41.95 -25.12
CA TYR A 17 -16.88 -40.80 -25.65
C TYR A 17 -16.65 -40.63 -27.16
N THR A 18 -17.72 -40.68 -27.95
CA THR A 18 -17.71 -40.57 -29.42
C THR A 18 -18.08 -39.18 -29.96
N GLY A 19 -18.40 -38.23 -29.08
CA GLY A 19 -18.80 -36.87 -29.48
C GLY A 19 -17.64 -35.94 -29.83
N GLY A 20 -17.97 -34.76 -30.36
CA GLY A 20 -16.99 -33.78 -30.82
C GLY A 20 -16.28 -32.99 -29.70
N TYR A 21 -15.03 -32.58 -29.96
CA TYR A 21 -14.21 -31.76 -29.05
C TYR A 21 -14.91 -30.46 -28.61
N ASP A 22 -15.68 -29.82 -29.48
CA ASP A 22 -16.33 -28.55 -29.17
C ASP A 22 -17.44 -28.69 -28.12
N ALA A 23 -18.12 -29.84 -28.05
CA ALA A 23 -19.09 -30.12 -26.99
C ALA A 23 -18.42 -30.17 -25.61
N VAL A 24 -17.28 -30.88 -25.52
CA VAL A 24 -16.47 -30.94 -24.29
C VAL A 24 -15.89 -29.58 -23.94
N LYS A 25 -15.40 -28.83 -24.93
CA LYS A 25 -14.88 -27.46 -24.74
C LYS A 25 -15.94 -26.52 -24.19
N ARG A 26 -17.19 -26.61 -24.67
CA ARG A 26 -18.34 -25.83 -24.19
C ARG A 26 -18.68 -26.18 -22.74
N LEU A 27 -18.84 -27.47 -22.43
CA LEU A 27 -19.15 -27.95 -21.08
C LEU A 27 -18.07 -27.57 -20.07
N VAL A 28 -16.78 -27.74 -20.41
CA VAL A 28 -15.67 -27.33 -19.53
C VAL A 28 -15.68 -25.81 -19.30
N ARG A 29 -16.08 -25.00 -20.29
CA ARG A 29 -16.20 -23.55 -20.14
C ARG A 29 -17.37 -23.19 -19.23
N GLU A 30 -18.51 -23.84 -19.38
CA GLU A 30 -19.68 -23.65 -18.51
C GLU A 30 -19.38 -24.06 -17.08
N GLU A 31 -18.74 -25.20 -16.86
CA GLU A 31 -18.32 -25.66 -15.54
C GLU A 31 -17.29 -24.72 -14.90
N LYS A 32 -16.35 -24.18 -15.67
CA LYS A 32 -15.46 -23.12 -15.17
C LYS A 32 -16.22 -21.84 -14.84
N ARG A 33 -17.21 -21.46 -15.63
CA ARG A 33 -18.03 -20.26 -15.36
C ARG A 33 -18.87 -20.45 -14.11
N LYS A 34 -19.49 -21.63 -13.93
CA LYS A 34 -20.22 -22.00 -12.72
C LYS A 34 -19.30 -22.02 -11.51
N ARG A 35 -18.14 -22.69 -11.59
CA ARG A 35 -17.13 -22.67 -10.51
C ARG A 35 -16.64 -21.28 -10.17
N ASN A 36 -16.42 -20.41 -11.16
CA ASN A 36 -16.04 -19.01 -10.91
C ASN A 36 -17.20 -18.18 -10.35
N ALA A 37 -18.45 -18.48 -10.70
CA ALA A 37 -19.63 -17.86 -10.11
C ALA A 37 -19.92 -18.36 -8.69
N THR A 38 -19.56 -19.62 -8.38
CA THR A 38 -19.63 -20.23 -7.04
C THR A 38 -18.39 -19.91 -6.19
N THR A 39 -17.30 -19.43 -6.81
CA THR A 39 -16.17 -18.86 -6.08
C THR A 39 -16.71 -17.61 -5.41
N LEU A 40 -16.95 -17.73 -4.10
CA LEU A 40 -17.44 -16.70 -3.17
C LEU A 40 -17.15 -15.30 -3.71
N GLN A 41 -18.19 -14.47 -3.86
CA GLN A 41 -18.01 -13.03 -4.10
C GLN A 41 -16.98 -12.52 -3.09
N THR A 42 -15.75 -12.34 -3.54
CA THR A 42 -14.66 -12.07 -2.63
C THR A 42 -14.75 -10.57 -2.38
N PHE A 43 -15.16 -10.21 -1.17
CA PHE A 43 -15.09 -8.82 -0.72
C PHE A 43 -13.65 -8.36 -0.91
N SER A 44 -13.45 -7.43 -1.85
CA SER A 44 -12.14 -6.93 -2.21
C SER A 44 -12.14 -5.41 -2.07
N VAL A 45 -11.17 -4.91 -1.31
CA VAL A 45 -11.00 -3.48 -1.10
C VAL A 45 -9.65 -3.08 -1.67
N SER A 46 -9.63 -1.96 -2.40
CA SER A 46 -8.38 -1.39 -2.86
C SER A 46 -7.47 -1.05 -1.67
N ARG A 47 -6.22 -1.50 -1.75
CA ARG A 47 -5.17 -1.17 -0.77
C ARG A 47 -5.06 0.35 -0.56
N ARG A 48 -5.21 1.15 -1.62
CA ARG A 48 -5.18 2.62 -1.53
C ARG A 48 -6.33 3.15 -0.68
N LYS A 49 -7.54 2.60 -0.86
CA LYS A 49 -8.72 2.98 -0.09
C LYS A 49 -8.52 2.69 1.40
N ILE A 50 -8.02 1.50 1.74
CA ILE A 50 -7.73 1.16 3.14
C ILE A 50 -6.65 2.07 3.73
N ILE A 51 -5.53 2.29 3.04
CA ILE A 51 -4.45 3.15 3.56
C ILE A 51 -4.96 4.57 3.80
N ALA A 52 -5.70 5.14 2.84
CA ALA A 52 -6.29 6.47 2.98
C ALA A 52 -7.25 6.51 4.19
N LEU A 53 -8.09 5.50 4.34
CA LEU A 53 -9.04 5.42 5.43
C LEU A 53 -8.36 5.30 6.80
N LEU A 54 -7.29 4.50 6.91
CA LEU A 54 -6.54 4.34 8.17
C LEU A 54 -5.88 5.65 8.62
N TRP A 55 -5.52 6.54 7.69
CA TRP A 55 -4.91 7.85 7.97
C TRP A 55 -5.95 8.95 8.21
N LYS A 56 -7.11 8.87 7.56
CA LYS A 56 -8.20 9.86 7.67
C LYS A 56 -8.73 9.93 9.12
N PRO A 57 -9.03 11.13 9.66
CA PRO A 57 -9.64 11.29 10.98
C PRO A 57 -10.98 10.55 11.06
N GLN A 58 -11.23 9.89 12.18
CA GLN A 58 -12.45 9.11 12.35
C GLN A 58 -13.73 9.95 12.27
N GLN A 59 -13.66 11.24 12.61
CA GLN A 59 -14.78 12.19 12.56
C GLN A 59 -15.22 12.51 11.13
N GLU A 60 -14.36 12.29 10.14
CA GLU A 60 -14.64 12.61 8.73
C GLU A 60 -15.19 11.41 7.95
N TYR A 61 -15.34 10.24 8.59
CA TYR A 61 -15.76 9.03 7.91
C TYR A 61 -17.22 9.12 7.46
N LEU A 62 -17.49 8.61 6.25
CA LEU A 62 -18.85 8.35 5.80
C LEU A 62 -19.36 7.05 6.43
N GLU A 63 -20.68 6.88 6.49
CA GLU A 63 -21.28 5.66 7.07
C GLU A 63 -20.79 4.39 6.36
N GLU A 64 -20.73 4.41 5.03
CA GLU A 64 -20.17 3.32 4.22
C GLU A 64 -18.70 3.00 4.58
N GLU A 65 -17.90 4.01 4.96
CA GLU A 65 -16.51 3.82 5.35
C GLU A 65 -16.41 3.19 6.75
N HIS A 66 -17.31 3.57 7.66
CA HIS A 66 -17.45 2.92 8.96
C HIS A 66 -17.84 1.45 8.82
N GLU A 67 -18.80 1.13 7.97
CA GLU A 67 -19.21 -0.25 7.70
C GLU A 67 -18.10 -1.06 7.05
N LEU A 68 -17.42 -0.50 6.04
CA LEU A 68 -16.28 -1.11 5.37
C LEU A 68 -15.19 -1.48 6.38
N LEU A 69 -14.84 -0.54 7.27
CA LEU A 69 -13.79 -0.75 8.25
C LEU A 69 -14.21 -1.75 9.33
N ARG A 70 -15.46 -1.71 9.78
CA ARG A 70 -16.03 -2.73 10.68
C ARG A 70 -15.91 -4.12 10.08
N HIS A 71 -16.26 -4.27 8.80
CA HIS A 71 -16.13 -5.54 8.08
C HIS A 71 -14.66 -5.96 7.91
N CYS A 72 -13.76 -5.04 7.60
CA CYS A 72 -12.32 -5.36 7.51
C CYS A 72 -11.75 -5.81 8.86
N ILE A 73 -12.16 -5.18 9.96
CA ILE A 73 -11.73 -5.53 11.32
C ILE A 73 -12.28 -6.90 11.73
N SER A 74 -13.51 -7.26 11.35
CA SER A 74 -14.06 -8.59 11.66
C SER A 74 -13.30 -9.71 10.95
N LEU A 75 -12.81 -9.45 9.73
CA LEU A 75 -11.97 -10.40 8.98
C LEU A 75 -10.51 -10.44 9.48
N ALA A 76 -9.99 -9.31 9.97
CA ALA A 76 -8.62 -9.18 10.45
C ALA A 76 -8.55 -8.33 11.73
N PRO A 77 -8.80 -8.93 12.91
CA PRO A 77 -8.81 -8.20 14.19
C PRO A 77 -7.56 -7.36 14.49
N PRO A 78 -6.32 -7.78 14.12
CA PRO A 78 -5.12 -6.95 14.31
C PRO A 78 -5.17 -5.57 13.63
N LEU A 79 -6.03 -5.41 12.62
CA LEU A 79 -6.24 -4.13 11.92
C LEU A 79 -6.76 -3.03 12.87
N GLN A 80 -7.52 -3.39 13.90
CA GLN A 80 -8.02 -2.43 14.88
C GLN A 80 -6.88 -1.80 15.68
N THR A 81 -5.96 -2.62 16.19
CA THR A 81 -4.76 -2.15 16.89
C THR A 81 -3.90 -1.32 15.95
N PHE A 82 -3.69 -1.78 14.71
CA PHE A 82 -2.95 -1.03 13.70
C PHE A 82 -3.56 0.37 13.46
N LYS A 83 -4.88 0.44 13.24
CA LYS A 83 -5.61 1.70 13.06
C LYS A 83 -5.42 2.62 14.26
N SER A 84 -5.59 2.12 15.47
CA SER A 84 -5.43 2.92 16.69
C SER A 84 -4.04 3.56 16.78
N ARG A 85 -2.97 2.81 16.45
CA ARG A 85 -1.60 3.36 16.42
C ARG A 85 -1.39 4.40 15.32
N VAL A 86 -2.01 4.22 14.14
CA VAL A 86 -1.96 5.22 13.06
C VAL A 86 -2.66 6.51 13.47
N GLN A 87 -3.83 6.43 14.11
CA GLN A 87 -4.57 7.61 14.57
C GLN A 87 -3.80 8.35 15.68
N GLN A 88 -3.22 7.63 16.64
CA GLN A 88 -2.34 8.26 17.64
C GLN A 88 -1.14 8.98 17.01
N LEU A 89 -0.58 8.44 15.92
CA LEU A 89 0.48 9.11 15.16
C LEU A 89 -0.05 10.35 14.44
N TYR A 90 -1.21 10.26 13.81
CA TYR A 90 -1.87 11.37 13.13
C TYR A 90 -2.11 12.54 14.09
N ASP A 91 -2.69 12.27 15.25
CA ASP A 91 -2.94 13.26 16.30
C ASP A 91 -1.62 13.89 16.77
N ALA A 92 -0.60 13.07 17.04
CA ALA A 92 0.71 13.56 17.46
C ALA A 92 1.40 14.48 16.43
N LEU A 93 1.16 14.25 15.14
CA LEU A 93 1.70 15.08 14.06
C LEU A 93 0.90 16.38 13.88
N ASN A 94 -0.43 16.32 13.98
CA ASN A 94 -1.31 17.49 13.80
C ASN A 94 -1.24 18.47 14.97
N ASP A 95 -1.19 17.96 16.20
CA ASP A 95 -1.04 18.78 17.40
C ASP A 95 0.35 19.42 17.49
N SER A 96 1.23 19.14 16.51
CA SER A 96 2.60 19.66 16.39
C SER A 96 3.41 19.52 17.68
N THR A 97 3.08 18.53 18.51
CA THR A 97 3.63 18.41 19.85
C THR A 97 4.70 17.32 19.87
N ALA A 98 5.96 17.75 19.88
CA ALA A 98 7.12 16.86 19.95
C ALA A 98 7.04 15.83 21.10
N LYS A 99 6.41 16.21 22.23
CA LYS A 99 6.19 15.30 23.37
C LYS A 99 5.24 14.14 23.04
N LEU A 100 4.12 14.41 22.36
CA LEU A 100 3.15 13.38 21.97
C LEU A 100 3.77 12.41 20.96
N PHE A 101 4.50 12.94 19.97
CA PHE A 101 5.23 12.12 19.01
C PHE A 101 6.28 11.23 19.69
N SER A 102 7.06 11.79 20.61
CA SER A 102 8.09 11.04 21.34
C SER A 102 7.49 9.94 22.21
N LYS A 103 6.37 10.21 22.87
CA LYS A 103 5.60 9.22 23.61
C LYS A 103 5.11 8.10 22.69
N TRP A 104 4.53 8.44 21.54
CA TRP A 104 4.09 7.46 20.57
C TRP A 104 5.24 6.54 20.12
N VAL A 105 6.42 7.09 19.84
CA VAL A 105 7.62 6.29 19.48
C VAL A 105 8.01 5.35 20.62
N GLN A 106 8.03 5.83 21.86
CA GLN A 106 8.33 4.99 23.03
C GLN A 106 7.32 3.86 23.21
N ASP A 107 6.03 4.14 23.05
CA ASP A 107 4.95 3.15 23.11
C ASP A 107 5.08 2.06 22.03
N GLN A 108 5.64 2.40 20.86
CA GLN A 108 5.90 1.39 19.82
C GLN A 108 7.16 0.57 20.09
N LEU A 109 8.11 1.10 20.86
CA LEU A 109 9.37 0.42 21.20
C LEU A 109 9.27 -0.46 22.44
N SER A 110 8.27 -0.23 23.30
CA SER A 110 8.01 -1.05 24.49
C SER A 110 7.45 -2.43 24.15
N ASP A 111 6.86 -2.59 22.97
CA ASP A 111 6.29 -3.84 22.48
C ASP A 111 6.92 -4.27 21.14
N THR A 112 7.71 -5.34 21.17
CA THR A 112 8.34 -5.90 19.96
C THR A 112 7.35 -6.50 18.97
N THR A 113 6.13 -6.81 19.41
CA THR A 113 5.04 -7.28 18.55
C THR A 113 4.27 -6.14 17.90
N SER A 114 4.57 -4.88 18.26
CA SER A 114 3.95 -3.72 17.64
C SER A 114 4.21 -3.73 16.12
N PRO A 115 3.18 -3.48 15.29
CA PRO A 115 3.35 -3.39 13.84
C PRO A 115 4.28 -2.24 13.43
N PHE A 116 4.51 -1.27 14.32
CA PHE A 116 5.38 -0.12 14.10
C PHE A 116 6.73 -0.24 14.80
N TYR A 117 7.05 -1.34 15.47
CA TYR A 117 8.32 -1.50 16.20
C TYR A 117 9.55 -1.15 15.36
N ARG A 118 9.69 -1.77 14.18
CA ARG A 118 10.82 -1.51 13.26
C ARG A 118 10.82 -0.07 12.73
N TYR A 119 9.63 0.50 12.53
CA TYR A 119 9.50 1.89 12.08
C TYR A 119 9.96 2.86 13.18
N ALA A 120 9.52 2.63 14.42
CA ALA A 120 9.93 3.39 15.60
C ALA A 120 11.43 3.25 15.89
N GLN A 121 12.01 2.06 15.69
CA GLN A 121 13.47 1.87 15.79
C GLN A 121 14.23 2.78 14.82
N ARG A 122 13.74 2.91 13.58
CA ARG A 122 14.35 3.77 12.57
C ARG A 122 14.12 5.26 12.86
N ILE A 123 12.96 5.63 13.39
CA ILE A 123 12.73 7.02 13.82
C ILE A 123 13.64 7.39 15.00
N ARG A 124 13.90 6.45 15.90
CA ARG A 124 14.68 6.71 17.11
C ARG A 124 16.06 7.28 16.82
N SER A 125 16.72 6.86 15.74
CA SER A 125 18.04 7.42 15.36
C SER A 125 17.96 8.91 15.00
N ASP A 126 16.83 9.37 14.47
CA ASP A 126 16.61 10.74 14.00
C ASP A 126 15.68 11.53 14.93
N LEU A 127 15.38 11.01 16.13
CA LEU A 127 14.34 11.55 17.01
C LEU A 127 14.59 13.01 17.37
N GLN A 128 15.85 13.38 17.64
CA GLN A 128 16.22 14.78 17.94
C GLN A 128 15.91 15.70 16.75
N ALA A 129 16.29 15.31 15.54
CA ALA A 129 16.02 16.10 14.33
C ALA A 129 14.51 16.25 14.10
N ILE A 130 13.74 15.18 14.31
CA ILE A 130 12.28 15.21 14.19
C ILE A 130 11.65 16.09 15.28
N GLN A 131 12.12 16.02 16.53
CA GLN A 131 11.67 16.90 17.61
C GLN A 131 11.91 18.38 17.28
N HIS A 132 13.09 18.72 16.76
CA HIS A 132 13.39 20.08 16.31
C HIS A 132 12.52 20.53 15.14
N SER A 133 12.08 19.60 14.28
CA SER A 133 11.22 19.93 13.15
C SER A 133 9.85 20.47 13.57
N PHE A 134 9.32 20.08 14.74
CA PHE A 134 8.07 20.62 15.28
C PHE A 134 8.16 22.10 15.68
N SER A 135 9.34 22.59 16.08
CA SER A 135 9.57 24.00 16.44
C SER A 135 10.15 24.83 15.30
N SER A 136 10.61 24.19 14.23
CA SER A 136 11.29 24.85 13.12
C SER A 136 10.27 25.43 12.14
N PRO A 137 10.38 26.72 11.75
CA PRO A 137 9.59 27.26 10.64
C PRO A 137 10.07 26.75 9.27
N TYR A 138 11.25 26.14 9.22
CA TYR A 138 11.86 25.64 7.99
C TYR A 138 11.47 24.19 7.73
N SER A 139 10.96 23.92 6.53
CA SER A 139 10.73 22.57 6.02
C SER A 139 11.80 22.18 5.00
N ASN A 140 12.16 20.90 4.98
CA ASN A 140 13.03 20.35 3.94
C ASN A 140 12.38 20.27 2.56
N GLY A 141 11.08 20.59 2.43
CA GLY A 141 10.33 20.46 1.18
C GLY A 141 10.93 21.26 0.01
N ARG A 142 11.45 22.46 0.27
CA ARG A 142 12.10 23.26 -0.78
C ARG A 142 13.39 22.60 -1.27
N LEU A 143 14.20 22.07 -0.35
CA LEU A 143 15.43 21.34 -0.66
C LEU A 143 15.14 20.04 -1.42
N GLU A 144 14.18 19.25 -0.94
CA GLU A 144 13.71 18.02 -1.60
C GLU A 144 13.18 18.31 -3.01
N GLY A 145 12.45 19.41 -3.19
CA GLY A 145 11.99 19.88 -4.49
C GLY A 145 13.15 20.16 -5.46
N GLN A 146 14.19 20.86 -5.00
CA GLN A 146 15.38 21.12 -5.83
C GLN A 146 16.15 19.84 -6.14
N ILE A 147 16.30 18.94 -5.16
CA ILE A 147 16.94 17.63 -5.36
C ILE A 147 16.14 16.80 -6.37
N ASN A 148 14.81 16.78 -6.28
CA ASN A 148 13.96 16.08 -7.23
C ASN A 148 14.07 16.69 -8.62
N ARG A 149 14.06 18.01 -8.76
CA ARG A 149 14.29 18.69 -10.04
C ARG A 149 15.64 18.29 -10.66
N LEU A 150 16.71 18.33 -9.87
CA LEU A 150 18.05 17.90 -10.31
C LEU A 150 18.05 16.43 -10.76
N LYS A 151 17.46 15.53 -9.96
CA LYS A 151 17.33 14.11 -10.31
C LYS A 151 16.53 13.91 -11.59
N THR A 152 15.45 14.66 -11.80
CA THR A 152 14.64 14.59 -13.03
C THR A 152 15.43 15.03 -14.25
N ILE A 153 16.15 16.17 -14.19
CA ILE A 153 17.01 16.62 -15.29
C ILE A 153 18.07 15.56 -15.61
N LYS A 154 18.73 14.99 -14.59
CA LYS A 154 19.71 13.93 -14.80
C LYS A 154 19.11 12.68 -15.46
N ARG A 155 17.88 12.29 -15.08
CA ARG A 155 17.16 11.15 -15.68
C ARG A 155 16.74 11.41 -17.13
N MET A 156 16.29 12.63 -17.45
CA MET A 156 16.00 13.04 -18.84
C MET A 156 17.25 12.96 -19.74
N MET A 157 18.44 13.04 -19.14
CA MET A 157 19.73 12.92 -19.82
C MET A 157 20.34 11.52 -19.69
N TYR A 158 19.53 10.50 -19.42
CA TYR A 158 19.94 9.11 -19.31
C TYR A 158 21.05 8.87 -18.28
N GLY A 159 21.18 9.73 -17.27
CA GLY A 159 22.22 9.64 -16.25
C GLY A 159 23.61 10.10 -16.69
N ARG A 160 23.79 10.50 -17.96
CA ARG A 160 25.10 10.81 -18.57
C ARG A 160 25.58 12.25 -18.36
N ALA A 161 24.75 13.09 -17.74
CA ALA A 161 25.13 14.48 -17.47
C ALA A 161 26.13 14.56 -16.31
N GLY A 162 27.33 15.05 -16.61
CA GLY A 162 28.31 15.46 -15.59
C GLY A 162 27.90 16.74 -14.87
N LEU A 163 28.58 17.07 -13.76
CA LEU A 163 28.23 18.21 -12.89
C LEU A 163 28.10 19.53 -13.64
N LYS A 164 29.08 19.90 -14.47
CA LYS A 164 29.05 21.14 -15.27
C LYS A 164 27.82 21.26 -16.18
N LEU A 165 27.35 20.14 -16.73
CA LEU A 165 26.19 20.12 -17.62
C LEU A 165 24.87 20.18 -16.84
N LEU A 166 24.80 19.50 -15.68
CA LEU A 166 23.66 19.62 -14.76
C LEU A 166 23.51 21.05 -14.24
N GLU A 167 24.61 21.67 -13.84
CA GLU A 167 24.64 23.07 -13.39
C GLU A 167 24.09 24.01 -14.45
N LYS A 168 24.58 23.90 -15.69
CA LYS A 168 24.07 24.69 -16.82
C LYS A 168 22.56 24.49 -17.05
N ARG A 169 22.04 23.26 -17.05
CA ARG A 169 20.59 23.04 -17.23
C ARG A 169 19.75 23.56 -16.07
N ILE A 170 20.27 23.49 -14.84
CA ILE A 170 19.57 23.99 -13.65
C ILE A 170 19.51 25.52 -13.65
N LEU A 171 20.63 26.19 -13.96
CA LEU A 171 20.73 27.65 -13.96
C LEU A 171 20.01 28.28 -15.16
N TYR A 172 20.21 27.74 -16.36
CA TYR A 172 19.71 28.34 -17.61
C TYR A 172 18.33 27.82 -18.06
N ARG A 173 17.70 26.90 -17.31
CA ARG A 173 16.37 26.34 -17.63
C ARG A 173 16.24 25.76 -19.07
N MET A 174 17.33 25.19 -19.60
CA MET A 174 17.35 24.41 -20.85
C MET A 174 16.93 22.96 -20.62
#